data_AF-A0A1J9R7B1-F1
#
_entry.id   AF-A0A1J9R7B1-F1
#
_cell.length_a   1.000
_cell.length_b   1.000
_cell.length_c   1.000
_cell.angle_alpha   90.00
_cell.angle_beta   90.00
_cell.angle_gamma   90.00
#
_symmetry.space_group_name_H-M   'P 1'
#
loop_
_entity.id
_entity.type
_entity.pdbx_description
1 polymer ?
#
loop_
_entity_poly.entity_id
_entity_poly.type
_entity_poly.pdbx_seq_one_letter_code
_entity_poly.pdbx_strand_id
1 'polypeptide(L)'
;MRPRREMRESLLHRVYGAILLLNILGPVRGDRQKAEIVSDEPGLHDTKLRQHFRNALAYVCAFDTGSDHVTAIALDAQPSITNVLIAANRGVPNDVVEFLRDILSILRCVAMESPVHDTSHIQEVILRKVVTLGQPRIRYYHKLAVGMYESCIEIMQGRQSISSTGPRPPELDQVQAFLDRYFDPNRSLKDQGDCLDIVKQCHGVRGTGMIESLNSFAAHGQPCQSKFQRLQELLKKLGKHVTCSRRLINAANSLPREFTLGFEVKPISPSPLVPICLPPKKSSVEGIIGRMIPDEPEQKPIKDRLKQRRLGGLDEITQEINALRSAKTQTHAELLLIDYIEQHEEIRETNDKYIGCSKPACYLCHLYIRHHPGNYALPDTSNKLYVKWRIPDIDSDNRDVKTKLTEQAEEILVKIIDDIRKDFRNDLKRSRPRNMHADSSADMTTTVGGPDFGAGVSAGLQPGIYRYLESLTLSDPLSTQESTPTPSNPNYNYDQNLFTQHQQPHLPLYMHPASRLGYFNPYLPQAFHPLPSRMTFAKPIPEIPPTAAALSHASIPTPSFPYSRARDNGINSNNSVSSSSNRTVSLPTSRIISFSNGQEQQAPSSQGAGERPKWRGPPSRRWVSAHH
;
A
#
# COMPACT_ATOMS: atom_id res chain seq x y z
N MET A 1 22.06 -2.49 -43.34
CA MET A 1 21.45 -2.77 -42.02
C MET A 1 21.47 -1.48 -41.21
N ARG A 2 20.36 -1.08 -40.56
CA ARG A 2 20.41 0.01 -39.57
C ARG A 2 21.15 -0.50 -38.31
N PRO A 3 21.99 0.32 -37.66
CA PRO A 3 22.68 -0.10 -36.44
C PRO A 3 21.68 -0.37 -35.31
N ARG A 4 22.03 -1.34 -34.45
CA ARG A 4 21.27 -1.75 -33.26
C ARG A 4 21.05 -0.53 -32.35
N ARG A 5 19.81 -0.02 -32.28
CA ARG A 5 19.47 1.12 -31.42
C ARG A 5 19.34 0.64 -29.98
N GLU A 6 20.45 0.63 -29.27
CA GLU A 6 20.47 0.49 -27.82
C GLU A 6 20.15 1.83 -27.16
N MET A 7 19.67 1.79 -25.92
CA MET A 7 19.31 3.00 -25.19
C MET A 7 20.54 3.89 -24.96
N ARG A 8 20.44 5.18 -25.29
CA ARG A 8 21.56 6.11 -25.14
C ARG A 8 22.00 6.21 -23.68
N GLU A 9 23.18 5.67 -23.38
CA GLU A 9 23.78 5.79 -22.05
C GLU A 9 23.86 7.26 -21.59
N SER A 10 24.14 8.21 -22.50
CA SER A 10 24.17 9.65 -22.19
C SER A 10 22.85 10.17 -21.60
N LEU A 11 21.71 9.62 -22.03
CA LEU A 11 20.40 9.90 -21.46
C LEU A 11 20.24 9.24 -20.09
N LEU A 12 20.60 7.97 -19.93
CA LEU A 12 20.58 7.28 -18.62
C LEU A 12 21.44 8.01 -17.57
N HIS A 13 22.66 8.41 -17.94
CA HIS A 13 23.55 9.23 -17.10
C HIS A 13 22.93 10.57 -16.67
N ARG A 14 22.05 11.14 -17.50
CA ARG A 14 21.33 12.39 -17.23
C ARG A 14 20.16 12.15 -16.28
N VAL A 15 19.35 11.11 -16.54
CA VAL A 15 18.22 10.68 -15.69
C VAL A 15 18.71 10.32 -14.28
N TYR A 16 19.63 9.36 -14.15
CA TYR A 16 20.08 8.87 -12.84
C TYR A 16 20.87 9.92 -12.06
N GLY A 17 21.66 10.76 -12.75
CA GLY A 17 22.29 11.92 -12.11
C GLY A 17 21.26 12.87 -11.50
N ALA A 18 20.21 13.21 -12.26
CA ALA A 18 19.15 14.10 -11.80
C ALA A 18 18.30 13.48 -10.67
N ILE A 19 18.00 12.17 -10.73
CA ILE A 19 17.34 11.41 -9.64
C ILE A 19 18.16 11.49 -8.35
N LEU A 20 19.47 11.20 -8.42
CA LEU A 20 20.34 11.21 -7.25
C LEU A 20 20.45 12.62 -6.66
N LEU A 21 20.64 13.66 -7.49
CA LEU A 21 20.73 15.05 -7.05
C LEU A 21 19.41 15.57 -6.45
N LEU A 22 18.24 15.16 -6.99
CA LEU A 22 16.94 15.48 -6.40
C LEU A 22 16.73 14.79 -5.05
N ASN A 23 17.25 13.56 -4.88
CA ASN A 23 17.18 12.83 -3.62
C ASN A 23 17.93 13.53 -2.46
N ILE A 24 19.03 14.24 -2.75
CA ILE A 24 19.79 15.05 -1.75
C ILE A 24 18.93 16.13 -1.09
N LEU A 25 17.92 16.66 -1.81
CA LEU A 25 16.96 17.64 -1.29
C LEU A 25 15.81 17.01 -0.49
N GLY A 26 15.66 15.69 -0.56
CA GLY A 26 14.69 14.91 0.21
C GLY A 26 13.90 13.92 -0.66
N PRO A 27 13.52 12.75 -0.10
CA PRO A 27 12.92 11.65 -0.86
C PRO A 27 11.41 11.79 -1.14
N VAL A 28 10.78 12.93 -0.82
CA VAL A 28 9.33 13.16 -1.00
C VAL A 28 9.10 14.42 -1.83
N ARG A 29 8.28 14.32 -2.87
CA ARG A 29 8.06 15.37 -3.89
C ARG A 29 6.74 16.12 -3.74
N GLY A 30 5.85 15.64 -2.89
CA GLY A 30 4.53 16.19 -2.60
C GLY A 30 3.82 15.32 -1.56
N ASP A 31 2.63 15.72 -1.15
CA ASP A 31 1.75 14.84 -0.38
C ASP A 31 1.22 13.70 -1.26
N ARG A 32 0.54 12.71 -0.65
CA ARG A 32 -0.11 11.64 -1.40
C ARG A 32 -1.21 12.24 -2.29
N GLN A 33 -1.22 11.88 -3.57
CA GLN A 33 -2.30 12.25 -4.49
C GLN A 33 -3.09 11.00 -4.84
N LYS A 34 -4.42 11.09 -4.78
CA LYS A 34 -5.30 10.06 -5.34
C LYS A 34 -5.39 10.23 -6.85
N ALA A 35 -5.70 9.15 -7.57
CA ALA A 35 -6.07 9.24 -8.97
C ALA A 35 -7.31 10.14 -9.15
N GLU A 36 -7.22 11.13 -10.02
CA GLU A 36 -8.35 11.99 -10.39
C GLU A 36 -9.25 11.21 -11.36
N ILE A 37 -10.30 10.58 -10.84
CA ILE A 37 -11.32 9.91 -11.66
C ILE A 37 -12.37 10.95 -12.07
N VAL A 38 -12.00 11.81 -13.03
CA VAL A 38 -12.85 12.90 -13.54
C VAL A 38 -13.78 12.39 -14.64
N SER A 39 -15.03 12.09 -14.30
CA SER A 39 -16.21 12.10 -15.19
C SER A 39 -17.45 11.73 -14.36
N ASP A 40 -18.61 12.29 -14.70
CA ASP A 40 -19.93 11.93 -14.15
C ASP A 40 -20.71 10.97 -15.07
N GLU A 41 -20.02 10.28 -16.00
CA GLU A 41 -20.67 9.42 -16.99
C GLU A 41 -21.18 8.06 -16.44
N PRO A 42 -22.28 7.52 -16.99
CA PRO A 42 -22.74 6.15 -16.71
C PRO A 42 -21.65 5.11 -16.97
N GLY A 43 -21.47 4.16 -16.04
CA GLY A 43 -20.40 3.14 -16.09
C GLY A 43 -19.13 3.50 -15.29
N LEU A 44 -19.02 4.73 -14.77
CA LEU A 44 -17.97 5.14 -13.84
C LEU A 44 -17.87 4.23 -12.59
N HIS A 45 -19.02 3.76 -12.11
CA HIS A 45 -19.15 2.83 -10.99
C HIS A 45 -18.35 1.54 -11.23
N ASP A 46 -18.55 0.93 -12.40
CA ASP A 46 -17.96 -0.36 -12.75
C ASP A 46 -16.46 -0.21 -13.03
N THR A 47 -16.05 0.89 -13.65
CA THR A 47 -14.63 1.23 -13.79
C THR A 47 -13.94 1.43 -12.43
N LYS A 48 -14.56 2.17 -11.50
CA LYS A 48 -14.07 2.28 -10.11
C LYS A 48 -14.01 0.91 -9.42
N LEU A 49 -14.98 0.04 -9.66
CA LEU A 49 -15.04 -1.30 -9.09
C LEU A 49 -13.94 -2.22 -9.66
N ARG A 50 -13.70 -2.25 -10.98
CA ARG A 50 -12.58 -2.96 -11.62
C ARG A 50 -11.22 -2.51 -11.09
N GLN A 51 -11.02 -1.19 -10.97
CA GLN A 51 -9.79 -0.63 -10.40
C GLN A 51 -9.62 -1.04 -8.92
N HIS A 52 -10.70 -0.98 -8.12
CA HIS A 52 -10.68 -1.41 -6.72
C HIS A 52 -10.47 -2.92 -6.57
N PHE A 53 -10.97 -3.74 -7.50
CA PHE A 53 -10.76 -5.19 -7.57
C PHE A 53 -9.28 -5.50 -7.85
N ARG A 54 -8.69 -4.93 -8.91
CA ARG A 54 -7.27 -5.08 -9.27
C ARG A 54 -6.35 -4.65 -8.11
N ASN A 55 -6.66 -3.53 -7.45
CA ASN A 55 -5.94 -3.07 -6.25
C ASN A 55 -6.12 -3.99 -5.03
N ALA A 56 -7.30 -4.58 -4.85
CA ALA A 56 -7.57 -5.52 -3.77
C ALA A 56 -6.78 -6.82 -3.97
N LEU A 57 -6.81 -7.40 -5.18
CA LEU A 57 -6.00 -8.56 -5.56
C LEU A 57 -4.51 -8.29 -5.32
N ALA A 58 -3.98 -7.18 -5.84
CA ALA A 58 -2.60 -6.79 -5.61
C ALA A 58 -2.30 -6.68 -4.11
N TYR A 59 -3.13 -5.96 -3.35
CA TYR A 59 -2.91 -5.78 -1.91
C TYR A 59 -2.86 -7.09 -1.12
N VAL A 60 -3.75 -8.06 -1.40
CA VAL A 60 -3.78 -9.35 -0.68
C VAL A 60 -2.62 -10.28 -1.08
N CYS A 61 -2.10 -10.14 -2.30
CA CYS A 61 -0.89 -10.86 -2.74
C CYS A 61 0.41 -10.28 -2.15
N ALA A 62 0.41 -9.03 -1.67
CA ALA A 62 1.56 -8.42 -0.99
C ALA A 62 1.62 -8.86 0.49
N PHE A 63 2.07 -10.10 0.69
CA PHE A 63 2.02 -10.83 1.96
C PHE A 63 2.96 -10.32 3.07
N ASP A 64 4.09 -9.71 2.70
CA ASP A 64 5.05 -9.10 3.63
C ASP A 64 5.24 -7.59 3.36
N THR A 65 6.04 -6.95 4.19
CA THR A 65 6.32 -5.51 4.22
C THR A 65 7.61 -5.16 3.48
N GLY A 66 7.95 -3.87 3.41
CA GLY A 66 9.11 -3.40 2.65
C GLY A 66 8.82 -3.22 1.16
N SER A 67 9.85 -2.83 0.39
CA SER A 67 9.76 -2.54 -1.05
C SER A 67 9.66 -3.78 -1.93
N ASP A 68 10.13 -4.92 -1.43
CA ASP A 68 10.52 -6.05 -2.28
C ASP A 68 9.31 -6.98 -2.58
N HIS A 69 8.31 -6.96 -1.68
CA HIS A 69 7.04 -7.68 -1.79
C HIS A 69 5.90 -6.80 -2.34
N VAL A 70 6.22 -5.67 -2.99
CA VAL A 70 5.22 -4.87 -3.71
C VAL A 70 4.79 -5.63 -4.96
N THR A 71 3.53 -6.04 -4.97
CA THR A 71 2.84 -6.67 -6.09
C THR A 71 2.02 -5.67 -6.90
N ALA A 72 1.84 -5.98 -8.18
CA ALA A 72 0.92 -5.33 -9.11
C ALA A 72 0.12 -6.38 -9.91
N ILE A 73 -1.05 -5.99 -10.43
CA ILE A 73 -2.00 -6.83 -11.18
C ILE A 73 -2.51 -6.08 -12.41
N ALA A 74 -2.54 -6.77 -13.56
CA ALA A 74 -3.31 -6.40 -14.74
C ALA A 74 -4.23 -7.58 -15.13
N LEU A 75 -5.34 -7.30 -15.84
CA LEU A 75 -6.25 -8.33 -16.33
C LEU A 75 -6.35 -8.24 -17.85
N ASP A 76 -5.85 -9.26 -18.52
CA ASP A 76 -5.91 -9.47 -19.95
C ASP A 76 -7.12 -10.37 -20.26
N ALA A 77 -8.24 -9.75 -20.67
CA ALA A 77 -9.51 -10.42 -20.90
C ALA A 77 -9.57 -10.99 -22.33
N GLN A 78 -9.15 -12.25 -22.48
CA GLN A 78 -9.17 -12.96 -23.76
C GLN A 78 -10.55 -13.60 -24.00
N PRO A 79 -10.94 -13.91 -25.27
CA PRO A 79 -12.28 -14.43 -25.60
C PRO A 79 -12.70 -15.72 -24.89
N SER A 80 -11.76 -16.49 -24.36
CA SER A 80 -11.99 -17.78 -23.70
C SER A 80 -11.59 -17.83 -22.21
N ILE A 81 -10.80 -16.86 -21.71
CA ILE A 81 -10.25 -16.86 -20.35
C ILE A 81 -9.75 -15.46 -19.95
N THR A 82 -9.81 -15.11 -18.67
CA THR A 82 -9.18 -13.87 -18.16
C THR A 82 -7.80 -14.18 -17.58
N ASN A 83 -6.76 -13.71 -18.25
CA ASN A 83 -5.37 -13.80 -17.79
C ASN A 83 -5.12 -12.76 -16.68
N VAL A 84 -4.76 -13.23 -15.48
CA VAL A 84 -4.36 -12.39 -14.35
C VAL A 84 -2.84 -12.29 -14.34
N LEU A 85 -2.33 -11.22 -14.93
CA LEU A 85 -0.91 -10.92 -14.97
C LEU A 85 -0.49 -10.37 -13.60
N ILE A 86 0.37 -11.10 -12.88
CA ILE A 86 0.88 -10.70 -11.57
C ILE A 86 2.39 -10.48 -11.61
N ALA A 87 2.85 -9.31 -11.16
CA ALA A 87 4.27 -9.02 -10.99
C ALA A 87 4.57 -8.65 -9.53
N ALA A 88 5.80 -8.89 -9.09
CA ALA A 88 6.30 -8.37 -7.83
C ALA A 88 7.75 -7.91 -7.97
N ASN A 89 8.15 -6.90 -7.20
CA ASN A 89 9.48 -6.28 -7.28
C ASN A 89 10.64 -7.27 -7.19
N ARG A 90 10.49 -8.40 -6.46
CA ARG A 90 11.47 -9.49 -6.36
C ARG A 90 10.97 -10.86 -6.83
N GLY A 91 9.94 -10.86 -7.67
CA GLY A 91 9.32 -12.07 -8.20
C GLY A 91 8.17 -12.54 -7.32
N VAL A 92 7.21 -13.21 -7.95
CA VAL A 92 6.01 -13.73 -7.30
C VAL A 92 6.32 -15.16 -6.85
N PRO A 93 6.35 -15.47 -5.55
CA PRO A 93 6.59 -16.84 -5.10
C PRO A 93 5.34 -17.71 -5.33
N ASN A 94 5.55 -19.03 -5.45
CA ASN A 94 4.52 -19.98 -5.89
C ASN A 94 3.31 -20.05 -4.95
N ASP A 95 3.52 -19.90 -3.65
CA ASP A 95 2.48 -19.81 -2.62
C ASP A 95 1.50 -18.66 -2.88
N VAL A 96 1.98 -17.50 -3.34
CA VAL A 96 1.16 -16.35 -3.74
C VAL A 96 0.38 -16.66 -5.02
N VAL A 97 0.96 -17.40 -5.96
CA VAL A 97 0.28 -17.82 -7.20
C VAL A 97 -0.85 -18.82 -6.90
N GLU A 98 -0.60 -19.81 -6.05
CA GLU A 98 -1.59 -20.79 -5.61
C GLU A 98 -2.72 -20.13 -4.81
N PHE A 99 -2.38 -19.26 -3.85
CA PHE A 99 -3.34 -18.44 -3.13
C PHE A 99 -4.22 -17.60 -4.06
N LEU A 100 -3.64 -16.95 -5.07
CA LEU A 100 -4.39 -16.13 -6.01
C LEU A 100 -5.36 -16.97 -6.86
N ARG A 101 -4.95 -18.17 -7.31
CA ARG A 101 -5.83 -19.11 -8.02
C ARG A 101 -7.02 -19.55 -7.16
N ASP A 102 -6.77 -19.90 -5.90
CA ASP A 102 -7.78 -20.29 -4.91
C ASP A 102 -8.80 -19.16 -4.66
N ILE A 103 -8.32 -17.93 -4.41
CA ILE A 103 -9.18 -16.74 -4.29
C ILE A 103 -10.02 -16.51 -5.55
N LEU A 104 -9.42 -16.54 -6.75
CA LEU A 104 -10.15 -16.34 -8.01
C LEU A 104 -11.18 -17.44 -8.27
N SER A 105 -10.90 -18.69 -7.86
CA SER A 105 -11.87 -19.79 -7.98
C SER A 105 -13.09 -19.57 -7.09
N ILE A 106 -12.90 -19.12 -5.84
CA ILE A 106 -14.01 -18.80 -4.94
C ILE A 106 -14.86 -17.67 -5.51
N LEU A 107 -14.22 -16.61 -6.00
CA LEU A 107 -14.92 -15.47 -6.59
C LEU A 107 -15.68 -15.83 -7.87
N ARG A 108 -15.19 -16.81 -8.64
CA ARG A 108 -15.96 -17.36 -9.77
C ARG A 108 -17.25 -18.05 -9.30
N CYS A 109 -17.21 -18.85 -8.24
CA CYS A 109 -18.42 -19.47 -7.68
C CYS A 109 -19.44 -18.40 -7.25
N VAL A 110 -18.98 -17.39 -6.49
CA VAL A 110 -19.81 -16.22 -6.10
C VAL A 110 -20.48 -15.55 -7.30
N ALA A 111 -19.72 -15.32 -8.37
CA ALA A 111 -20.24 -14.68 -9.59
C ALA A 111 -21.26 -15.54 -10.34
N MET A 112 -21.12 -16.87 -10.34
CA MET A 112 -22.07 -17.79 -10.99
C MET A 112 -23.34 -18.03 -10.16
N GLU A 113 -23.27 -17.82 -8.86
CA GLU A 113 -24.42 -17.88 -7.92
C GLU A 113 -25.07 -16.49 -7.70
N SER A 114 -24.58 -15.45 -8.38
CA SER A 114 -25.06 -14.06 -8.22
C SER A 114 -26.48 -13.86 -8.76
N PRO A 115 -27.38 -13.14 -8.04
CA PRO A 115 -27.14 -12.40 -6.80
C PRO A 115 -27.23 -13.27 -5.55
N VAL A 116 -26.11 -13.41 -4.83
CA VAL A 116 -26.05 -14.08 -3.52
C VAL A 116 -26.50 -13.10 -2.43
N HIS A 117 -27.60 -13.40 -1.75
CA HIS A 117 -28.14 -12.53 -0.69
C HIS A 117 -27.33 -12.52 0.61
N ASP A 118 -26.66 -13.63 0.97
CA ASP A 118 -25.73 -13.67 2.09
C ASP A 118 -24.36 -14.23 1.65
N THR A 119 -23.35 -13.36 1.64
CA THR A 119 -21.95 -13.73 1.37
C THR A 119 -21.09 -13.79 2.64
N SER A 120 -21.68 -13.73 3.84
CA SER A 120 -20.94 -13.60 5.11
C SER A 120 -20.00 -14.78 5.39
N HIS A 121 -20.42 -16.01 5.07
CA HIS A 121 -19.57 -17.19 5.19
C HIS A 121 -18.38 -17.12 4.21
N ILE A 122 -18.64 -16.78 2.94
CA ILE A 122 -17.61 -16.68 1.90
C ILE A 122 -16.61 -15.55 2.22
N GLN A 123 -17.11 -14.45 2.78
CA GLN A 123 -16.33 -13.33 3.28
C GLN A 123 -15.37 -13.76 4.41
N GLU A 124 -15.80 -14.65 5.31
CA GLU A 124 -14.95 -15.22 6.35
C GLU A 124 -13.91 -16.20 5.77
N VAL A 125 -14.28 -17.03 4.79
CA VAL A 125 -13.35 -17.96 4.11
C VAL A 125 -12.24 -17.20 3.38
N ILE A 126 -12.60 -16.20 2.57
CA ILE A 126 -11.62 -15.34 1.88
C ILE A 126 -10.74 -14.60 2.90
N LEU A 127 -11.34 -13.98 3.92
CA LEU A 127 -10.58 -13.25 4.94
C LEU A 127 -9.60 -14.16 5.68
N ARG A 128 -9.98 -15.40 6.00
CA ARG A 128 -9.09 -16.38 6.62
C ARG A 128 -7.89 -16.69 5.75
N LYS A 129 -8.08 -16.94 4.45
CA LYS A 129 -6.98 -17.16 3.48
C LYS A 129 -6.06 -15.94 3.38
N VAL A 130 -6.64 -14.74 3.25
CA VAL A 130 -5.91 -13.45 3.21
C VAL A 130 -5.08 -13.23 4.48
N VAL A 131 -5.62 -13.56 5.66
CA VAL A 131 -4.91 -13.47 6.93
C VAL A 131 -3.82 -14.54 7.05
N THR A 132 -4.06 -15.78 6.60
CA THR A 132 -3.04 -16.85 6.61
C THR A 132 -1.77 -16.39 5.91
N LEU A 133 -1.90 -15.93 4.67
CA LEU A 133 -0.78 -15.46 3.86
C LEU A 133 -0.20 -14.13 4.40
N GLY A 134 -1.06 -13.20 4.80
CA GLY A 134 -0.69 -11.86 5.27
C GLY A 134 -0.09 -11.78 6.68
N GLN A 135 0.09 -12.89 7.40
CA GLN A 135 0.60 -12.89 8.79
C GLN A 135 1.90 -12.07 8.99
N PRO A 136 2.95 -12.15 8.13
CA PRO A 136 4.17 -11.37 8.32
C PRO A 136 3.88 -9.86 8.34
N ARG A 137 3.06 -9.39 7.39
CA ARG A 137 2.64 -8.00 7.28
C ARG A 137 1.74 -7.54 8.43
N ILE A 138 0.79 -8.37 8.86
CA ILE A 138 -0.08 -8.09 10.01
C ILE A 138 0.75 -7.95 11.28
N ARG A 139 1.62 -8.92 11.58
CA ARG A 139 2.49 -8.93 12.77
C ARG A 139 3.45 -7.73 12.78
N TYR A 140 3.99 -7.34 11.63
CA TYR A 140 4.82 -6.13 11.52
C TYR A 140 4.03 -4.84 11.80
N TYR A 141 2.83 -4.66 11.22
CA TYR A 141 2.01 -3.48 11.48
C TYR A 141 1.50 -3.44 12.93
N HIS A 142 1.16 -4.58 13.53
CA HIS A 142 0.81 -4.69 14.95
C HIS A 142 1.99 -4.27 15.84
N LYS A 143 3.19 -4.83 15.63
CA LYS A 143 4.40 -4.43 16.38
C LYS A 143 4.70 -2.94 16.27
N LEU A 144 4.52 -2.33 15.10
CA LEU A 144 4.65 -0.88 14.95
C LEU A 144 3.53 -0.12 15.69
N ALA A 145 2.31 -0.63 15.70
CA ALA A 145 1.18 0.01 16.40
C ALA A 145 1.38 -0.02 17.91
N VAL A 146 1.83 -1.15 18.47
CA VAL A 146 2.22 -1.29 19.90
C VAL A 146 3.25 -0.23 20.29
N GLY A 147 4.39 -0.14 19.58
CA GLY A 147 5.42 0.85 19.91
C GLY A 147 5.01 2.31 19.68
N MET A 148 4.04 2.57 18.78
CA MET A 148 3.42 3.91 18.68
C MET A 148 2.45 4.16 19.83
N TYR A 149 1.66 3.16 20.24
CA TYR A 149 0.69 3.26 21.33
C TYR A 149 1.40 3.50 22.67
N GLU A 150 2.43 2.72 23.00
CA GLU A 150 3.33 2.93 24.15
C GLU A 150 3.77 4.39 24.24
N SER A 151 4.24 4.96 23.12
CA SER A 151 4.68 6.36 23.03
C SER A 151 3.54 7.41 23.13
N CYS A 152 2.28 6.97 23.11
CA CYS A 152 1.07 7.79 23.24
C CYS A 152 0.38 7.63 24.61
N ILE A 153 0.57 6.51 25.32
CA ILE A 153 -0.06 6.23 26.63
C ILE A 153 0.23 7.37 27.62
N GLU A 154 1.49 7.77 27.78
CA GLU A 154 1.90 8.87 28.66
C GLU A 154 1.18 10.19 28.34
N ILE A 155 0.86 10.42 27.07
CA ILE A 155 0.21 11.65 26.58
C ILE A 155 -1.31 11.58 26.80
N MET A 156 -1.90 10.40 26.67
CA MET A 156 -3.30 10.14 26.99
C MET A 156 -3.55 10.25 28.50
N GLN A 157 -2.64 9.71 29.32
CA GLN A 157 -2.68 9.77 30.78
C GLN A 157 -2.35 11.17 31.32
N GLY A 158 -1.29 11.82 30.81
CA GLY A 158 -0.86 13.15 31.26
C GLY A 158 -1.88 14.28 30.99
N ARG A 159 -2.88 14.05 30.13
CA ARG A 159 -4.02 14.98 29.97
C ARG A 159 -5.13 14.75 30.99
N GLN A 160 -5.26 13.54 31.54
CA GLN A 160 -6.28 13.20 32.55
C GLN A 160 -6.04 13.97 33.88
N SER A 161 -4.79 14.35 34.18
CA SER A 161 -4.45 15.10 35.40
C SER A 161 -4.56 16.62 35.28
N ILE A 162 -4.70 17.18 34.08
CA ILE A 162 -4.69 18.64 33.83
C ILE A 162 -6.11 19.17 33.53
N SER A 163 -7.03 18.34 33.03
CA SER A 163 -8.41 18.75 32.70
C SER A 163 -9.44 18.42 33.79
N SER A 164 -9.23 18.89 35.01
CA SER A 164 -10.35 19.15 35.95
C SER A 164 -11.10 20.38 35.42
N THR A 165 -12.37 20.31 34.99
CA THR A 165 -13.54 19.92 35.79
C THR A 165 -14.70 19.27 34.98
N GLY A 166 -14.44 18.70 33.81
CA GLY A 166 -15.48 18.10 32.95
C GLY A 166 -15.43 16.56 32.88
N PRO A 167 -16.57 15.85 32.70
CA PRO A 167 -16.56 14.42 32.42
C PRO A 167 -15.87 14.12 31.07
N ARG A 168 -15.06 13.06 31.03
CA ARG A 168 -14.39 12.61 29.80
C ARG A 168 -15.44 12.17 28.78
N PRO A 169 -15.30 12.53 27.48
CA PRO A 169 -16.19 11.99 26.45
C PRO A 169 -16.07 10.46 26.40
N PRO A 170 -17.19 9.71 26.47
CA PRO A 170 -17.17 8.25 26.60
C PRO A 170 -16.48 7.56 25.42
N GLU A 171 -16.46 8.20 24.25
CA GLU A 171 -15.70 7.76 23.08
C GLU A 171 -14.20 7.62 23.40
N LEU A 172 -13.62 8.49 24.24
CA LEU A 172 -12.20 8.47 24.57
C LEU A 172 -11.82 7.34 25.52
N ASP A 173 -12.73 6.89 26.38
CA ASP A 173 -12.53 5.71 27.22
C ASP A 173 -12.66 4.43 26.38
N GLN A 174 -13.61 4.38 25.45
CA GLN A 174 -13.74 3.28 24.48
C GLN A 174 -12.50 3.13 23.59
N VAL A 175 -11.96 4.24 23.05
CA VAL A 175 -10.69 4.26 22.31
C VAL A 175 -9.56 3.68 23.14
N GLN A 176 -9.44 4.11 24.40
CA GLN A 176 -8.34 3.66 25.27
C GLN A 176 -8.49 2.17 25.62
N ALA A 177 -9.68 1.72 26.03
CA ALA A 177 -9.95 0.31 26.32
C ALA A 177 -9.72 -0.62 25.12
N PHE A 178 -10.03 -0.16 23.90
CA PHE A 178 -9.68 -0.87 22.66
C PHE A 178 -8.15 -0.99 22.49
N LEU A 179 -7.42 0.11 22.69
CA LEU A 179 -5.96 0.11 22.53
C LEU A 179 -5.27 -0.73 23.60
N ASP A 180 -5.68 -0.63 24.87
CA ASP A 180 -5.17 -1.46 25.97
C ASP A 180 -5.46 -2.95 25.71
N ARG A 181 -6.66 -3.31 25.21
CA ARG A 181 -7.00 -4.72 24.94
C ARG A 181 -6.15 -5.35 23.82
N TYR A 182 -5.79 -4.59 22.79
CA TYR A 182 -5.26 -5.12 21.53
C TYR A 182 -3.81 -4.71 21.20
N PHE A 183 -3.28 -3.68 21.85
CA PHE A 183 -1.96 -3.11 21.59
C PHE A 183 -1.10 -2.92 22.85
N ASP A 184 -1.46 -3.56 23.96
CA ASP A 184 -0.62 -3.66 25.16
C ASP A 184 0.80 -4.19 24.81
N PRO A 185 1.89 -3.52 25.26
CA PRO A 185 3.26 -3.97 25.01
C PRO A 185 3.58 -5.41 25.44
N ASN A 186 2.87 -5.93 26.44
CA ASN A 186 3.01 -7.29 26.97
C ASN A 186 2.21 -8.32 26.16
N ARG A 187 1.30 -7.90 25.27
CA ARG A 187 0.46 -8.78 24.45
C ARG A 187 0.97 -8.85 23.00
N SER A 188 1.68 -9.94 22.68
CA SER A 188 2.00 -10.30 21.30
C SER A 188 0.91 -11.16 20.65
N LEU A 189 0.77 -11.06 19.32
CA LEU A 189 -0.06 -11.98 18.54
C LEU A 189 0.59 -13.36 18.53
N LYS A 190 -0.11 -14.39 19.01
CA LYS A 190 0.42 -15.76 19.12
C LYS A 190 0.22 -16.49 17.80
N ASP A 191 -1.02 -16.62 17.37
CA ASP A 191 -1.43 -17.50 16.26
C ASP A 191 -2.20 -16.75 15.15
N GLN A 192 -2.78 -17.51 14.21
CA GLN A 192 -3.61 -16.99 13.13
C GLN A 192 -4.95 -16.43 13.63
N GLY A 193 -5.51 -16.97 14.73
CA GLY A 193 -6.74 -16.50 15.36
C GLY A 193 -6.57 -15.09 15.92
N ASP A 194 -5.49 -14.84 16.66
CA ASP A 194 -5.10 -13.49 17.10
C ASP A 194 -4.94 -12.53 15.90
N CYS A 195 -4.31 -12.99 14.80
CA CYS A 195 -4.14 -12.20 13.58
C CYS A 195 -5.47 -11.90 12.86
N LEU A 196 -6.45 -12.82 12.94
CA LEU A 196 -7.77 -12.68 12.33
C LEU A 196 -8.66 -11.74 13.16
N ASP A 197 -8.64 -11.88 14.48
CA ASP A 197 -9.36 -10.99 15.39
C ASP A 197 -8.85 -9.56 15.22
N ILE A 198 -7.53 -9.31 15.33
CA ILE A 198 -7.01 -7.93 15.27
C ILE A 198 -7.36 -7.20 13.97
N VAL A 199 -7.39 -7.87 12.81
CA VAL A 199 -7.80 -7.22 11.56
C VAL A 199 -9.31 -6.97 11.49
N LYS A 200 -10.15 -7.83 12.07
CA LYS A 200 -11.60 -7.62 12.20
C LYS A 200 -11.89 -6.42 13.11
N GLN A 201 -11.28 -6.41 14.29
CA GLN A 201 -11.45 -5.34 15.29
C GLN A 201 -10.97 -4.00 14.73
N CYS A 202 -9.78 -3.96 14.10
CA CYS A 202 -9.26 -2.76 13.43
C CYS A 202 -10.08 -2.31 12.20
N HIS A 203 -10.87 -3.20 11.59
CA HIS A 203 -11.81 -2.83 10.53
C HIS A 203 -13.09 -2.24 11.13
N GLY A 204 -13.67 -2.88 12.15
CA GLY A 204 -14.90 -2.43 12.81
C GLY A 204 -14.79 -1.02 13.39
N VAL A 205 -13.69 -0.70 14.07
CA VAL A 205 -13.49 0.64 14.67
C VAL A 205 -13.42 1.79 13.64
N ARG A 206 -13.25 1.51 12.34
CA ARG A 206 -13.32 2.53 11.28
C ARG A 206 -14.74 3.11 11.10
N GLY A 207 -15.78 2.31 11.26
CA GLY A 207 -17.18 2.78 11.12
C GLY A 207 -17.66 3.57 12.34
N THR A 208 -17.14 3.21 13.52
CA THR A 208 -17.53 3.82 14.80
C THR A 208 -17.03 5.26 15.04
N GLY A 209 -16.16 5.80 14.18
CA GLY A 209 -15.46 7.08 14.40
C GLY A 209 -14.36 7.04 15.49
N MET A 210 -14.11 5.88 16.10
CA MET A 210 -13.13 5.69 17.17
C MET A 210 -11.69 6.02 16.72
N ILE A 211 -11.33 5.75 15.47
CA ILE A 211 -10.01 6.12 14.93
C ILE A 211 -9.89 7.65 14.85
N GLU A 212 -10.94 8.33 14.41
CA GLU A 212 -11.00 9.78 14.25
C GLU A 212 -11.00 10.50 15.62
N SER A 213 -11.59 9.89 16.66
CA SER A 213 -11.52 10.37 18.04
C SER A 213 -10.10 10.51 18.59
N LEU A 214 -9.11 9.78 18.04
CA LEU A 214 -7.69 9.96 18.39
C LEU A 214 -7.15 11.36 18.06
N ASN A 215 -7.82 12.12 17.19
CA ASN A 215 -7.46 13.52 16.92
C ASN A 215 -7.64 14.44 18.14
N SER A 216 -8.51 14.08 19.10
CA SER A 216 -8.65 14.85 20.36
C SER A 216 -7.35 14.86 21.21
N PHE A 217 -6.59 13.77 21.19
CA PHE A 217 -5.29 13.67 21.87
C PHE A 217 -4.17 14.41 21.12
N ALA A 218 -4.39 14.75 19.84
CA ALA A 218 -3.53 15.64 19.07
C ALA A 218 -3.94 17.11 19.32
N ALA A 219 -3.33 17.75 20.34
CA ALA A 219 -3.39 19.22 20.39
C ALA A 219 -2.71 19.77 19.14
N HIS A 220 -3.39 20.68 18.46
CA HIS A 220 -2.97 21.18 17.15
C HIS A 220 -1.56 21.79 17.24
N GLY A 221 -0.64 21.32 16.39
CA GLY A 221 0.74 21.83 16.31
C GLY A 221 1.74 21.24 17.30
N GLN A 222 1.35 20.33 18.20
CA GLN A 222 2.29 19.66 19.10
C GLN A 222 2.96 18.43 18.43
N PRO A 223 4.22 18.08 18.79
CA PRO A 223 4.91 16.89 18.24
C PRO A 223 4.13 15.57 18.39
N CYS A 224 3.26 15.48 19.40
CA CYS A 224 2.40 14.32 19.64
C CYS A 224 1.41 14.04 18.49
N GLN A 225 0.99 15.06 17.72
CA GLN A 225 0.06 14.91 16.59
C GLN A 225 0.58 13.88 15.58
N SER A 226 1.89 13.90 15.31
CA SER A 226 2.52 12.95 14.40
C SER A 226 2.47 11.50 14.89
N LYS A 227 2.55 11.26 16.20
CA LYS A 227 2.43 9.93 16.82
C LYS A 227 1.01 9.38 16.67
N PHE A 228 0.00 10.18 17.05
CA PHE A 228 -1.41 9.78 16.93
C PHE A 228 -1.82 9.54 15.48
N GLN A 229 -1.43 10.42 14.55
CA GLN A 229 -1.66 10.21 13.11
C GLN A 229 -1.00 8.91 12.62
N ARG A 230 0.22 8.60 13.09
CA ARG A 230 0.91 7.37 12.72
C ARG A 230 0.24 6.12 13.29
N LEU A 231 -0.29 6.18 14.51
CA LEU A 231 -1.10 5.10 15.11
C LEU A 231 -2.39 4.89 14.30
N GLN A 232 -3.15 5.94 14.00
CA GLN A 232 -4.34 5.87 13.14
C GLN A 232 -4.04 5.21 11.78
N GLU A 233 -2.94 5.58 11.12
CA GLU A 233 -2.53 4.93 9.87
C GLU A 233 -2.29 3.42 10.02
N LEU A 234 -1.77 2.97 11.17
CA LEU A 234 -1.44 1.56 11.43
C LEU A 234 -2.70 0.74 11.75
N LEU A 235 -3.61 1.26 12.59
CA LEU A 235 -4.94 0.67 12.83
C LEU A 235 -5.69 0.49 11.51
N LYS A 236 -5.75 1.55 10.69
CA LYS A 236 -6.33 1.51 9.36
C LYS A 236 -5.66 0.44 8.47
N LYS A 237 -4.32 0.32 8.48
CA LYS A 237 -3.58 -0.69 7.70
C LYS A 237 -3.88 -2.14 8.15
N LEU A 238 -4.12 -2.38 9.44
CA LEU A 238 -4.54 -3.69 9.94
C LEU A 238 -5.94 -4.04 9.42
N GLY A 239 -6.92 -3.15 9.56
CA GLY A 239 -8.29 -3.36 9.06
C GLY A 239 -8.41 -3.48 7.52
N LYS A 240 -7.40 -3.05 6.76
CA LYS A 240 -7.43 -3.06 5.29
C LYS A 240 -7.58 -4.48 4.69
N HIS A 241 -7.15 -5.54 5.38
CA HIS A 241 -7.34 -6.92 4.93
C HIS A 241 -8.83 -7.29 4.78
N VAL A 242 -9.67 -6.85 5.73
CA VAL A 242 -11.14 -7.02 5.65
C VAL A 242 -11.74 -6.17 4.54
N THR A 243 -11.30 -4.90 4.43
CA THR A 243 -11.73 -3.98 3.36
C THR A 243 -11.44 -4.54 1.96
N CYS A 244 -10.25 -5.10 1.74
CA CYS A 244 -9.88 -5.72 0.46
C CYS A 244 -10.69 -7.00 0.21
N SER A 245 -10.85 -7.85 1.22
CA SER A 245 -11.66 -9.08 1.10
C SER A 245 -13.11 -8.78 0.68
N ARG A 246 -13.76 -7.78 1.31
CA ARG A 246 -15.11 -7.32 0.90
C ARG A 246 -15.17 -6.82 -0.54
N ARG A 247 -14.14 -6.10 -0.99
CA ARG A 247 -14.08 -5.59 -2.37
C ARG A 247 -13.97 -6.68 -3.42
N LEU A 248 -13.32 -7.80 -3.10
CA LEU A 248 -13.24 -8.94 -4.00
C LEU A 248 -14.63 -9.57 -4.22
N ILE A 249 -15.38 -9.79 -3.14
CA ILE A 249 -16.75 -10.34 -3.22
C ILE A 249 -17.70 -9.34 -3.90
N ASN A 250 -17.65 -8.05 -3.54
CA ASN A 250 -18.48 -7.04 -4.19
C ASN A 250 -18.23 -6.97 -5.70
N ALA A 251 -16.98 -7.12 -6.15
CA ALA A 251 -16.66 -7.19 -7.57
C ALA A 251 -17.27 -8.42 -8.25
N ALA A 252 -17.19 -9.61 -7.63
CA ALA A 252 -17.81 -10.84 -8.15
C ALA A 252 -19.34 -10.74 -8.23
N ASN A 253 -19.98 -10.18 -7.20
CA ASN A 253 -21.43 -9.99 -7.16
C ASN A 253 -21.94 -8.98 -8.20
N SER A 254 -21.26 -7.82 -8.34
CA SER A 254 -21.72 -6.72 -9.20
C SER A 254 -21.23 -6.79 -10.65
N LEU A 255 -20.13 -7.51 -10.93
CA LEU A 255 -19.58 -7.70 -12.28
C LEU A 255 -19.52 -9.18 -12.70
N PRO A 256 -20.57 -10.00 -12.48
CA PRO A 256 -20.47 -11.46 -12.57
C PRO A 256 -20.04 -11.96 -13.97
N ARG A 257 -20.36 -11.19 -15.02
CA ARG A 257 -19.94 -11.47 -16.40
C ARG A 257 -18.42 -11.49 -16.59
N GLU A 258 -17.66 -10.69 -15.82
CA GLU A 258 -16.18 -10.64 -15.89
C GLU A 258 -15.51 -11.90 -15.33
N PHE A 259 -16.27 -12.75 -14.61
CA PHE A 259 -15.78 -13.97 -13.96
C PHE A 259 -16.21 -15.25 -14.72
N THR A 260 -17.14 -15.17 -15.68
CA THR A 260 -17.74 -16.32 -16.37
C THR A 260 -16.71 -17.25 -17.02
N LEU A 261 -15.73 -16.68 -17.72
CA LEU A 261 -14.70 -17.43 -18.46
C LEU A 261 -13.67 -18.11 -17.54
N GLY A 262 -13.62 -17.72 -16.27
CA GLY A 262 -12.58 -18.15 -15.33
C GLY A 262 -11.25 -17.43 -15.55
N PHE A 263 -10.23 -17.84 -14.79
CA PHE A 263 -8.96 -17.11 -14.70
C PHE A 263 -7.75 -18.02 -14.83
N GLU A 264 -6.71 -17.53 -15.52
CA GLU A 264 -5.37 -18.09 -15.50
C GLU A 264 -4.40 -17.10 -14.84
N VAL A 265 -3.67 -17.52 -13.80
CA VAL A 265 -2.67 -16.65 -13.13
C VAL A 265 -1.32 -16.82 -13.80
N LYS A 266 -0.80 -15.72 -14.37
CA LYS A 266 0.48 -15.63 -15.09
C LYS A 266 1.48 -14.76 -14.30
N PRO A 267 2.44 -15.37 -13.57
CA PRO A 267 3.47 -14.62 -12.87
C PRO A 267 4.52 -14.07 -13.85
N ILE A 268 4.79 -12.77 -13.78
CA ILE A 268 5.81 -12.10 -14.58
C ILE A 268 7.13 -12.06 -13.81
N SER A 269 8.22 -12.43 -14.49
CA SER A 269 9.57 -12.47 -13.92
C SER A 269 10.04 -11.09 -13.42
N PRO A 270 10.76 -11.02 -12.29
CA PRO A 270 11.35 -9.78 -11.83
C PRO A 270 12.55 -9.36 -12.67
N SER A 271 12.78 -8.05 -12.77
CA SER A 271 14.01 -7.52 -13.36
C SER A 271 15.25 -7.92 -12.53
N PRO A 272 16.41 -8.24 -13.16
CA PRO A 272 17.65 -8.52 -12.44
C PRO A 272 18.15 -7.30 -11.64
N LEU A 273 18.89 -7.50 -10.56
CA LEU A 273 19.46 -6.39 -9.79
C LEU A 273 20.76 -5.86 -10.42
N VAL A 274 20.73 -4.65 -11.00
CA VAL A 274 21.90 -4.00 -11.63
C VAL A 274 22.30 -2.72 -10.88
N PRO A 275 23.58 -2.27 -10.92
CA PRO A 275 23.96 -0.98 -10.34
C PRO A 275 23.29 0.20 -11.05
N ILE A 276 23.18 1.36 -10.39
CA ILE A 276 22.73 2.60 -11.05
C ILE A 276 23.64 2.91 -12.25
N CYS A 277 23.04 3.18 -13.42
CA CYS A 277 23.74 3.57 -14.65
C CYS A 277 24.27 5.02 -14.54
N LEU A 278 25.30 5.19 -13.70
CA LEU A 278 26.07 6.42 -13.53
C LEU A 278 27.53 6.04 -13.17
N PRO A 279 28.50 6.26 -14.08
CA PRO A 279 29.91 6.07 -13.82
C PRO A 279 30.45 7.07 -12.79
N PRO A 280 31.47 6.70 -11.98
CA PRO A 280 32.12 7.61 -11.03
C PRO A 280 32.65 8.90 -11.69
N LYS A 281 33.19 8.80 -12.91
CA LYS A 281 33.67 9.96 -13.69
C LYS A 281 32.56 10.96 -14.07
N LYS A 282 31.28 10.60 -13.89
CA LYS A 282 30.12 11.43 -14.20
C LYS A 282 29.28 11.78 -12.96
N SER A 283 29.64 11.33 -11.76
CA SER A 283 28.82 11.52 -10.53
C SER A 283 29.12 12.79 -9.74
N SER A 284 30.06 13.65 -10.17
CA SER A 284 30.26 14.98 -9.56
C SER A 284 29.00 15.84 -9.66
N VAL A 285 28.72 16.61 -8.62
CA VAL A 285 27.54 17.49 -8.55
C VAL A 285 27.56 18.53 -9.67
N GLU A 286 28.71 19.11 -9.96
CA GLU A 286 28.91 20.07 -11.05
C GLU A 286 28.61 19.44 -12.41
N GLY A 287 29.10 18.21 -12.63
CA GLY A 287 28.85 17.47 -13.87
C GLY A 287 27.39 17.06 -14.03
N ILE A 288 26.72 16.70 -12.95
CA ILE A 288 25.28 16.42 -12.95
C ILE A 288 24.49 17.70 -13.25
N ILE A 289 24.81 18.81 -12.58
CA ILE A 289 24.17 20.12 -12.81
C ILE A 289 24.35 20.54 -14.27
N GLY A 290 25.56 20.46 -14.83
CA GLY A 290 25.82 20.84 -16.23
C GLY A 290 25.03 20.02 -17.25
N ARG A 291 24.72 18.75 -16.95
CA ARG A 291 23.83 17.93 -17.80
C ARG A 291 22.34 18.20 -17.53
N MET A 292 21.97 18.52 -16.29
CA MET A 292 20.57 18.73 -15.89
C MET A 292 20.07 20.14 -16.28
N ILE A 293 20.93 21.15 -16.21
CA ILE A 293 20.64 22.58 -16.39
C ILE A 293 21.52 23.13 -17.53
N PRO A 294 20.98 23.23 -18.77
CA PRO A 294 21.76 23.72 -19.92
C PRO A 294 22.20 25.18 -19.81
N ASP A 295 21.43 26.00 -19.09
CA ASP A 295 21.70 27.44 -18.92
C ASP A 295 22.84 27.67 -17.92
N GLU A 296 24.04 27.99 -18.41
CA GLU A 296 25.22 28.21 -17.55
C GLU A 296 25.05 29.31 -16.50
N PRO A 297 24.44 30.47 -16.80
CA PRO A 297 24.07 31.49 -15.80
C PRO A 297 23.25 30.94 -14.63
N GLU A 298 22.29 30.02 -14.86
CA GLU A 298 21.51 29.39 -13.78
C GLU A 298 22.33 28.39 -12.94
N GLN A 299 23.38 27.77 -13.52
CA GLN A 299 24.17 26.76 -12.80
C GLN A 299 24.90 27.33 -11.57
N LYS A 300 25.43 28.56 -11.65
CA LYS A 300 26.17 29.19 -10.55
C LYS A 300 25.32 29.38 -9.28
N PRO A 301 24.16 30.07 -9.30
CA PRO A 301 23.31 30.21 -8.12
C PRO A 301 22.75 28.86 -7.63
N ILE A 302 22.57 27.85 -8.50
CA ILE A 302 22.23 26.49 -8.06
C ILE A 302 23.38 25.86 -7.25
N LYS A 303 24.61 25.91 -7.77
CA LYS A 303 25.82 25.39 -7.09
C LYS A 303 26.03 26.07 -5.75
N ASP A 304 25.92 27.40 -5.68
CA ASP A 304 26.15 28.13 -4.43
C ASP A 304 25.05 27.89 -3.38
N ARG A 305 23.79 27.71 -3.80
CA ARG A 305 22.70 27.31 -2.90
C ARG A 305 22.80 25.87 -2.42
N LEU A 306 23.38 24.97 -3.21
CA LEU A 306 23.70 23.60 -2.77
C LEU A 306 24.86 23.58 -1.77
N LYS A 307 25.91 24.38 -1.97
CA LYS A 307 26.99 24.55 -0.96
C LYS A 307 26.43 24.96 0.39
N GLN A 308 25.42 25.82 0.43
CA GLN A 308 24.77 26.25 1.68
C GLN A 308 23.92 25.15 2.36
N ARG A 309 23.72 23.96 1.76
CA ARG A 309 22.93 22.85 2.33
C ARG A 309 23.75 21.84 3.15
N ARG A 310 25.07 21.91 3.08
CA ARG A 310 26.01 20.93 3.63
C ARG A 310 27.28 21.65 4.08
N LEU A 311 27.87 21.26 5.22
CA LEU A 311 29.04 21.95 5.75
C LEU A 311 30.28 21.71 4.87
N GLY A 312 30.40 20.51 4.29
CA GLY A 312 31.42 20.16 3.30
C GLY A 312 31.05 20.50 1.84
N GLY A 313 30.10 21.42 1.62
CA GLY A 313 29.79 21.97 0.30
C GLY A 313 29.36 20.94 -0.75
N LEU A 314 29.91 21.04 -1.97
CA LEU A 314 29.57 20.14 -3.09
C LEU A 314 30.33 18.81 -3.04
N ASP A 315 31.45 18.73 -2.34
CA ASP A 315 32.22 17.50 -2.16
C ASP A 315 31.48 16.51 -1.25
N GLU A 316 30.91 16.98 -0.14
CA GLU A 316 30.06 16.18 0.74
C GLU A 316 28.84 15.62 -0.03
N ILE A 317 28.21 16.44 -0.87
CA ILE A 317 27.09 16.00 -1.73
C ILE A 317 27.56 15.01 -2.80
N THR A 318 28.74 15.22 -3.39
CA THR A 318 29.34 14.28 -4.37
C THR A 318 29.66 12.93 -3.73
N GLN A 319 30.10 12.92 -2.46
CA GLN A 319 30.28 11.68 -1.69
C GLN A 319 28.94 11.00 -1.39
N GLU A 320 27.90 11.75 -0.97
CA GLU A 320 26.54 11.23 -0.74
C GLU A 320 25.97 10.59 -2.03
N ILE A 321 26.10 11.26 -3.18
CA ILE A 321 25.73 10.74 -4.50
C ILE A 321 26.52 9.48 -4.84
N ASN A 322 27.83 9.45 -4.61
CA ASN A 322 28.65 8.26 -4.90
C ASN A 322 28.33 7.06 -4.01
N ALA A 323 27.94 7.28 -2.75
CA ALA A 323 27.44 6.23 -1.87
C ALA A 323 26.11 5.67 -2.41
N LEU A 324 25.15 6.54 -2.75
CA LEU A 324 23.85 6.13 -3.30
C LEU A 324 23.99 5.41 -4.66
N ARG A 325 24.94 5.84 -5.50
CA ARG A 325 25.28 5.24 -6.81
C ARG A 325 25.67 3.76 -6.73
N SER A 326 26.13 3.28 -5.57
CA SER A 326 26.44 1.86 -5.34
C SER A 326 25.21 0.97 -5.14
N ALA A 327 24.03 1.57 -4.95
CA ALA A 327 22.79 0.82 -4.80
C ALA A 327 22.44 0.05 -6.08
N LYS A 328 21.86 -1.15 -5.88
CA LYS A 328 21.26 -1.92 -6.97
C LYS A 328 19.84 -1.43 -7.23
N THR A 329 19.51 -1.22 -8.50
CA THR A 329 18.18 -0.86 -8.98
C THR A 329 17.38 -2.08 -9.40
N GLN A 330 16.07 -1.90 -9.48
CA GLN A 330 15.09 -2.85 -10.02
C GLN A 330 13.97 -2.07 -10.71
N THR A 331 13.38 -2.68 -11.74
CA THR A 331 12.10 -2.26 -12.31
C THR A 331 11.01 -2.57 -11.29
N HIS A 332 10.10 -1.62 -11.06
CA HIS A 332 8.99 -1.83 -10.13
C HIS A 332 7.87 -2.66 -10.80
N ALA A 333 7.10 -3.41 -10.01
CA ALA A 333 6.03 -4.31 -10.46
C ALA A 333 5.03 -3.66 -11.41
N GLU A 334 4.68 -2.39 -11.17
CA GLU A 334 3.81 -1.59 -12.05
C GLU A 334 4.37 -1.49 -13.48
N LEU A 335 5.68 -1.28 -13.59
CA LEU A 335 6.37 -1.11 -14.87
C LEU A 335 6.76 -2.44 -15.52
N LEU A 336 6.94 -3.52 -14.74
CA LEU A 336 7.10 -4.88 -15.27
C LEU A 336 5.83 -5.32 -16.04
N LEU A 337 4.64 -4.99 -15.53
CA LEU A 337 3.39 -5.30 -16.22
C LEU A 337 3.19 -4.44 -17.48
N ILE A 338 3.50 -3.14 -17.43
CA ILE A 338 3.42 -2.28 -18.61
C ILE A 338 4.37 -2.77 -19.71
N ASP A 339 5.62 -3.07 -19.38
CA ASP A 339 6.61 -3.58 -20.34
C ASP A 339 6.16 -4.91 -20.96
N TYR A 340 5.67 -5.85 -20.15
CA TYR A 340 5.10 -7.10 -20.65
C TYR A 340 3.92 -6.85 -21.61
N ILE A 341 2.97 -5.97 -21.25
CA ILE A 341 1.82 -5.64 -22.09
C ILE A 341 2.26 -4.96 -23.40
N GLU A 342 3.23 -4.04 -23.37
CA GLU A 342 3.67 -3.35 -24.59
C GLU A 342 4.48 -4.25 -25.54
N GLN A 343 5.05 -5.34 -25.05
CA GLN A 343 5.72 -6.38 -25.85
C GLN A 343 4.74 -7.39 -26.49
N HIS A 344 3.50 -7.49 -26.02
CA HIS A 344 2.48 -8.43 -26.51
C HIS A 344 1.31 -7.67 -27.16
N GLU A 345 1.28 -7.61 -28.50
CA GLU A 345 0.34 -6.76 -29.26
C GLU A 345 -1.14 -7.12 -28.99
N GLU A 346 -1.45 -8.41 -28.90
CA GLU A 346 -2.76 -8.97 -28.61
C GLU A 346 -3.31 -8.54 -27.23
N ILE A 347 -2.42 -8.35 -26.25
CA ILE A 347 -2.75 -7.82 -24.92
C ILE A 347 -2.80 -6.29 -24.99
N ARG A 348 -1.87 -5.65 -25.69
CA ARG A 348 -1.78 -4.19 -25.81
C ARG A 348 -3.06 -3.56 -26.37
N GLU A 349 -3.75 -4.24 -27.28
CA GLU A 349 -4.96 -3.72 -27.94
C GLU A 349 -6.25 -3.97 -27.15
N THR A 350 -6.30 -5.03 -26.33
CA THR A 350 -7.51 -5.48 -25.63
C THR A 350 -7.53 -5.13 -24.14
N ASN A 351 -6.37 -4.97 -23.49
CA ASN A 351 -6.28 -4.74 -22.05
C ASN A 351 -6.74 -3.33 -21.62
N ASP A 352 -7.71 -3.28 -20.69
CA ASP A 352 -8.02 -2.09 -19.89
C ASP A 352 -6.74 -1.58 -19.18
N LYS A 353 -6.27 -0.41 -19.61
CA LYS A 353 -4.95 0.21 -19.35
C LYS A 353 -4.76 0.71 -17.92
N TYR A 354 -5.34 0.02 -16.93
CA TYR A 354 -5.12 0.24 -15.52
C TYR A 354 -4.24 -0.87 -14.91
N ILE A 355 -3.28 -0.47 -14.08
CA ILE A 355 -2.45 -1.40 -13.31
C ILE A 355 -2.81 -1.25 -11.83
N GLY A 356 -3.41 -2.30 -11.25
CA GLY A 356 -3.69 -2.33 -9.80
C GLY A 356 -2.41 -2.60 -9.01
N CYS A 357 -2.21 -1.90 -7.90
CA CYS A 357 -0.98 -2.02 -7.10
C CYS A 357 -1.26 -2.10 -5.61
N SER A 358 -0.44 -2.89 -4.91
CA SER A 358 -0.51 -3.07 -3.45
C SER A 358 -0.19 -1.81 -2.63
N LYS A 359 0.38 -0.78 -3.28
CA LYS A 359 0.70 0.55 -2.73
C LYS A 359 0.49 1.62 -3.81
N PRO A 360 0.30 2.90 -3.44
CA PRO A 360 0.40 4.00 -4.39
C PRO A 360 1.77 3.98 -5.10
N ALA A 361 1.77 4.34 -6.38
CA ALA A 361 2.96 4.44 -7.22
C ALA A 361 4.06 5.27 -6.55
N CYS A 362 5.32 4.96 -6.85
CA CYS A 362 6.39 5.90 -6.53
C CYS A 362 6.37 7.07 -7.52
N TYR A 363 7.03 8.17 -7.16
CA TYR A 363 7.14 9.36 -8.03
C TYR A 363 7.60 8.99 -9.44
N LEU A 364 8.65 8.17 -9.58
CA LEU A 364 9.21 7.80 -10.89
C LEU A 364 8.31 6.84 -11.69
N CYS A 365 7.59 5.92 -11.03
CA CYS A 365 6.60 5.08 -11.70
C CYS A 365 5.42 5.94 -12.18
N HIS A 366 4.92 6.84 -11.33
CA HIS A 366 3.83 7.74 -11.69
C HIS A 366 4.22 8.69 -12.85
N LEU A 367 5.45 9.24 -12.86
CA LEU A 367 5.94 10.01 -14.01
C LEU A 367 6.05 9.15 -15.28
N TYR A 368 6.57 7.93 -15.17
CA TYR A 368 6.71 7.02 -16.32
C TYR A 368 5.34 6.70 -16.93
N ILE A 369 4.37 6.32 -16.10
CA ILE A 369 2.99 6.02 -16.51
C ILE A 369 2.33 7.25 -17.15
N ARG A 370 2.46 8.44 -16.55
CA ARG A 370 1.91 9.70 -17.07
C ARG A 370 2.43 10.06 -18.45
N HIS A 371 3.72 9.84 -18.70
CA HIS A 371 4.36 10.20 -19.96
C HIS A 371 4.30 9.08 -21.01
N HIS A 372 3.74 7.92 -20.65
CA HIS A 372 3.65 6.74 -21.50
C HIS A 372 2.64 6.94 -22.65
N PRO A 373 3.02 6.71 -23.92
CA PRO A 373 2.12 6.93 -25.07
C PRO A 373 0.94 5.95 -25.12
N GLY A 374 1.02 4.82 -24.41
CA GLY A 374 -0.06 3.84 -24.27
C GLY A 374 -1.26 4.28 -23.40
N ASN A 375 -1.30 5.54 -22.94
CA ASN A 375 -2.43 6.15 -22.21
C ASN A 375 -2.91 5.34 -20.99
N TYR A 376 -1.96 4.88 -20.17
CA TYR A 376 -2.27 4.15 -18.94
C TYR A 376 -2.96 5.04 -17.92
N ALA A 377 -4.04 4.53 -17.34
CA ALA A 377 -4.81 5.21 -16.30
C ALA A 377 -3.93 5.43 -15.06
N LEU A 378 -3.84 6.68 -14.61
CA LEU A 378 -2.91 7.08 -13.56
C LEU A 378 -3.26 6.44 -12.20
N PRO A 379 -2.32 5.75 -11.54
CA PRO A 379 -2.53 5.29 -10.17
C PRO A 379 -2.36 6.43 -9.16
N ASP A 380 -2.95 6.24 -7.97
CA ASP A 380 -2.57 6.97 -6.76
C ASP A 380 -1.05 7.06 -6.64
N THR A 381 -0.50 8.22 -6.29
CA THR A 381 0.95 8.40 -6.09
C THR A 381 1.30 8.72 -4.65
N SER A 382 2.34 8.04 -4.17
CA SER A 382 3.00 8.35 -2.90
C SER A 382 3.92 9.56 -3.01
N ASN A 383 4.23 10.06 -4.21
CA ASN A 383 5.23 11.09 -4.46
C ASN A 383 6.61 10.83 -3.83
N LYS A 384 6.92 9.56 -3.52
CA LYS A 384 8.21 9.12 -2.99
C LYS A 384 9.19 8.82 -4.10
N LEU A 385 10.39 9.38 -3.98
CA LEU A 385 11.53 9.13 -4.85
C LEU A 385 12.33 7.94 -4.30
N TYR A 386 12.51 6.88 -5.09
CA TYR A 386 13.39 5.76 -4.75
C TYR A 386 14.57 5.71 -5.72
N VAL A 387 15.79 5.87 -5.21
CA VAL A 387 17.03 5.77 -6.01
C VAL A 387 17.29 4.35 -6.54
N LYS A 388 16.60 3.34 -6.01
CA LYS A 388 16.63 1.94 -6.47
C LYS A 388 15.68 1.66 -7.64
N TRP A 389 14.98 2.67 -8.15
CA TRP A 389 14.12 2.51 -9.32
C TRP A 389 14.95 2.45 -10.62
N ARG A 390 14.51 1.65 -11.58
CA ARG A 390 14.86 1.82 -13.00
C ARG A 390 13.64 1.66 -13.91
N ILE A 391 13.81 2.10 -15.15
CA ILE A 391 12.94 1.75 -16.30
C ILE A 391 12.94 0.23 -16.55
N PRO A 392 11.97 -0.29 -17.32
CA PRO A 392 12.01 -1.67 -17.81
C PRO A 392 13.24 -2.01 -18.67
N ASP A 393 13.56 -3.31 -18.71
CA ASP A 393 14.67 -3.84 -19.51
C ASP A 393 14.11 -4.30 -20.87
N ILE A 394 14.18 -3.44 -21.88
CA ILE A 394 13.55 -3.67 -23.18
C ILE A 394 14.30 -4.78 -23.94
N ASP A 395 13.78 -6.00 -23.88
CA ASP A 395 14.40 -7.17 -24.51
C ASP A 395 13.39 -8.01 -25.32
N SER A 396 12.94 -7.45 -26.44
CA SER A 396 12.14 -8.18 -27.44
C SER A 396 13.03 -8.80 -28.51
N ASP A 397 12.76 -10.06 -28.87
CA ASP A 397 13.37 -10.74 -30.01
C ASP A 397 13.04 -10.06 -31.36
N ASN A 398 11.88 -9.41 -31.42
CA ASN A 398 11.48 -8.62 -32.59
C ASN A 398 12.22 -7.27 -32.60
N ARG A 399 13.09 -7.08 -33.60
CA ARG A 399 13.96 -5.90 -33.73
C ARG A 399 13.20 -4.59 -33.91
N ASP A 400 12.07 -4.61 -34.60
CA ASP A 400 11.28 -3.42 -34.88
C ASP A 400 10.50 -3.00 -33.63
N VAL A 401 9.93 -3.97 -32.91
CA VAL A 401 9.34 -3.78 -31.57
C VAL A 401 10.39 -3.24 -30.60
N LYS A 402 11.56 -3.87 -30.51
CA LYS A 402 12.66 -3.42 -29.64
C LYS A 402 13.10 -1.99 -29.94
N THR A 403 13.19 -1.61 -31.22
CA THR A 403 13.55 -0.26 -31.64
C THR A 403 12.47 0.76 -31.24
N LYS A 404 11.20 0.46 -31.52
CA LYS A 404 10.03 1.30 -31.16
C LYS A 404 9.91 1.50 -29.65
N LEU A 405 9.99 0.43 -28.86
CA LEU A 405 9.95 0.51 -27.40
C LEU A 405 11.13 1.32 -26.84
N THR A 406 12.34 1.14 -27.40
CA THR A 406 13.52 1.94 -26.99
C THR A 406 13.32 3.42 -27.30
N GLU A 407 12.76 3.76 -28.45
CA GLU A 407 12.42 5.14 -28.82
C GLU A 407 11.40 5.76 -27.85
N GLN A 408 10.31 5.06 -27.58
CA GLN A 408 9.28 5.50 -26.63
C GLN A 408 9.84 5.68 -25.21
N ALA A 409 10.69 4.76 -24.74
CA ALA A 409 11.35 4.89 -23.44
C ALA A 409 12.31 6.08 -23.36
N GLU A 410 13.06 6.38 -24.44
CA GLU A 410 13.88 7.59 -24.48
C GLU A 410 13.05 8.88 -24.42
N GLU A 411 11.90 8.93 -25.12
CA GLU A 411 10.98 10.07 -25.06
C GLU A 411 10.38 10.27 -23.66
N ILE A 412 9.95 9.18 -23.01
CA ILE A 412 9.47 9.19 -21.62
C ILE A 412 10.58 9.72 -20.68
N LEU A 413 11.82 9.23 -20.83
CA LEU A 413 12.94 9.66 -20.01
C LEU A 413 13.28 11.15 -20.17
N VAL A 414 13.15 11.72 -21.37
CA VAL A 414 13.31 13.17 -21.58
C VAL A 414 12.26 13.95 -20.79
N LYS A 415 10.98 13.58 -20.87
CA LYS A 415 9.89 14.22 -20.11
C LYS A 415 10.09 14.08 -18.59
N ILE A 416 10.53 12.90 -18.12
CA ILE A 416 10.91 12.66 -16.70
C ILE A 416 12.03 13.60 -16.25
N ILE A 417 13.06 13.84 -17.07
CA ILE A 417 14.14 14.79 -16.73
C ILE A 417 13.58 16.21 -16.55
N ASP A 418 12.63 16.62 -17.39
CA ASP A 418 12.06 17.97 -17.33
C ASP A 418 11.18 18.18 -16.08
N ASP A 419 10.39 17.18 -15.69
CA ASP A 419 9.66 17.16 -14.40
C ASP A 419 10.63 17.16 -13.21
N ILE A 420 11.67 16.32 -13.22
CA ILE A 420 12.72 16.29 -12.19
C ILE A 420 13.42 17.66 -12.09
N ARG A 421 13.70 18.33 -13.22
CA ARG A 421 14.31 19.67 -13.26
C ARG A 421 13.39 20.72 -12.63
N LYS A 422 12.10 20.67 -12.94
CA LYS A 422 11.07 21.55 -12.36
C LYS A 422 10.98 21.36 -10.85
N ASP A 423 10.85 20.12 -10.38
CA ASP A 423 10.74 19.81 -8.96
C ASP A 423 12.04 20.07 -8.18
N PHE A 424 13.20 19.85 -8.79
CA PHE A 424 14.50 20.23 -8.22
C PHE A 424 14.59 21.74 -7.99
N ARG A 425 14.23 22.57 -8.99
CA ARG A 425 14.20 24.03 -8.85
C ARG A 425 13.22 24.48 -7.76
N ASN A 426 12.07 23.83 -7.66
CA ASN A 426 11.06 24.12 -6.65
C ASN A 426 11.54 23.75 -5.24
N ASP A 427 12.12 22.58 -5.04
CA ASP A 427 12.59 22.13 -3.73
C ASP A 427 13.88 22.82 -3.29
N LEU A 428 14.75 23.22 -4.22
CA LEU A 428 15.93 24.03 -3.88
C LEU A 428 15.51 25.39 -3.27
N LYS A 429 14.33 25.92 -3.63
CA LYS A 429 13.72 27.14 -3.04
C LYS A 429 13.14 26.92 -1.64
N ARG A 430 12.87 25.69 -1.21
CA ARG A 430 12.29 25.42 0.12
C ARG A 430 13.38 25.51 1.19
N SER A 431 13.10 26.14 2.33
CA SER A 431 14.07 26.19 3.45
C SER A 431 14.32 24.80 4.05
N ARG A 432 13.30 23.94 4.09
CA ARG A 432 13.34 22.57 4.63
C ARG A 432 12.86 21.53 3.60
N PRO A 433 13.33 20.27 3.68
CA PRO A 433 12.76 19.14 2.94
C PRO A 433 11.27 18.96 3.20
N ARG A 434 10.58 18.22 2.32
CA ARG A 434 9.18 17.84 2.52
C ARG A 434 9.04 16.78 3.62
N ASN A 435 7.90 16.77 4.30
CA ASN A 435 7.62 15.83 5.38
C ASN A 435 7.53 14.39 4.86
N MET A 436 8.08 13.45 5.62
CA MET A 436 7.97 12.03 5.32
C MET A 436 6.62 11.47 5.81
N HIS A 437 5.84 10.87 4.92
CA HIS A 437 4.69 10.03 5.27
C HIS A 437 5.02 8.54 5.03
N ALA A 438 4.14 7.61 5.41
CA ALA A 438 4.36 6.18 5.14
C ALA A 438 4.14 5.80 3.65
N ASP A 439 4.76 4.71 3.19
CA ASP A 439 4.72 4.29 1.77
C ASP A 439 3.33 3.81 1.32
N SER A 440 2.68 2.97 2.13
CA SER A 440 1.32 2.49 1.86
C SER A 440 0.27 3.50 2.35
N SER A 441 -0.75 3.77 1.53
CA SER A 441 -1.98 4.43 1.99
C SER A 441 -2.69 3.58 3.05
N ALA A 442 -3.22 4.26 4.06
CA ALA A 442 -4.10 3.70 5.08
C ALA A 442 -5.57 3.71 4.65
N ASP A 443 -5.94 4.64 3.76
CA ASP A 443 -7.29 4.80 3.24
C ASP A 443 -7.43 4.15 1.86
N MET A 444 -8.52 3.40 1.68
CA MET A 444 -9.08 3.00 0.39
C MET A 444 -10.54 3.44 0.24
N THR A 445 -11.15 3.93 1.33
CA THR A 445 -12.58 4.15 1.50
C THR A 445 -13.08 5.34 0.66
N THR A 446 -13.37 5.06 -0.60
CA THR A 446 -14.73 5.25 -1.12
C THR A 446 -15.48 3.94 -0.95
N THR A 447 -16.56 3.98 -0.17
CA THR A 447 -17.60 2.95 -0.13
C THR A 447 -18.43 3.08 -1.39
N VAL A 448 -18.13 2.24 -2.38
CA VAL A 448 -18.97 2.11 -3.57
C VAL A 448 -20.17 1.26 -3.17
N GLY A 449 -21.28 1.93 -2.85
CA GLY A 449 -22.48 1.30 -2.28
C GLY A 449 -23.17 2.13 -1.20
N GLY A 450 -23.80 3.24 -1.62
CA GLY A 450 -24.67 4.08 -0.79
C GLY A 450 -25.41 5.08 -1.71
N PRO A 451 -26.70 5.38 -1.49
CA PRO A 451 -27.43 6.36 -2.31
C PRO A 451 -27.02 7.79 -1.93
N ASP A 452 -25.91 8.26 -2.49
CA ASP A 452 -25.45 9.65 -2.33
C ASP A 452 -26.36 10.61 -3.13
N PHE A 453 -27.21 11.35 -2.42
CA PHE A 453 -27.82 12.56 -2.95
C PHE A 453 -26.76 13.67 -3.07
N GLY A 454 -26.89 14.49 -4.13
CA GLY A 454 -25.80 15.31 -4.66
C GLY A 454 -25.19 16.35 -3.70
N ALA A 455 -23.90 16.63 -3.93
CA ALA A 455 -23.15 17.63 -3.18
C ALA A 455 -23.61 19.06 -3.50
N GLY A 456 -23.92 19.86 -2.47
CA GLY A 456 -24.29 21.26 -2.62
C GLY A 456 -24.02 22.10 -1.36
N VAL A 457 -22.93 22.87 -1.42
CA VAL A 457 -22.65 24.13 -0.68
C VAL A 457 -22.62 24.09 0.87
N SER A 458 -21.60 24.74 1.44
CA SER A 458 -21.35 24.85 2.88
C SER A 458 -22.46 25.55 3.70
N ALA A 459 -23.07 24.82 4.64
CA ALA A 459 -23.52 25.32 5.94
C ALA A 459 -23.63 24.14 6.91
N GLY A 460 -23.25 24.31 8.19
CA GLY A 460 -23.13 23.18 9.12
C GLY A 460 -24.43 22.78 9.81
N LEU A 461 -24.67 21.48 10.00
CA LEU A 461 -25.54 20.90 11.03
C LEU A 461 -25.24 19.40 11.27
N GLN A 462 -25.61 18.94 12.48
CA GLN A 462 -25.21 17.75 13.26
C GLN A 462 -25.09 16.35 12.59
N PRO A 463 -24.20 15.46 13.09
CA PRO A 463 -24.02 14.09 12.59
C PRO A 463 -24.98 13.07 13.26
N GLY A 464 -26.24 13.00 12.78
CA GLY A 464 -27.28 12.16 13.40
C GLY A 464 -27.51 10.77 12.79
N ILE A 465 -27.43 10.62 11.46
CA ILE A 465 -28.12 9.50 10.76
C ILE A 465 -27.20 8.30 10.46
N TYR A 466 -25.89 8.52 10.27
CA TYR A 466 -24.94 7.47 9.87
C TYR A 466 -24.72 6.36 10.92
N ARG A 467 -25.00 6.59 12.22
CA ARG A 467 -24.73 5.58 13.27
C ARG A 467 -25.71 4.41 13.29
N TYR A 468 -26.91 4.54 12.73
CA TYR A 468 -28.00 3.57 12.97
C TYR A 468 -27.98 2.36 12.01
N LEU A 469 -27.41 2.51 10.82
CA LEU A 469 -27.45 1.47 9.77
C LEU A 469 -26.28 0.47 9.86
N GLU A 470 -25.13 0.82 10.45
CA GLU A 470 -24.03 -0.13 10.66
C GLU A 470 -24.19 -1.00 11.91
N SER A 471 -25.05 -0.62 12.87
CA SER A 471 -25.22 -1.34 14.15
C SER A 471 -26.11 -2.60 14.10
N LEU A 472 -26.73 -2.91 12.96
CA LEU A 472 -27.77 -3.95 12.85
C LEU A 472 -27.30 -5.29 12.25
N THR A 473 -25.99 -5.58 12.23
CA THR A 473 -25.44 -6.80 11.59
C THR A 473 -24.66 -7.74 12.53
N LEU A 474 -24.93 -7.72 13.84
CA LEU A 474 -24.43 -8.70 14.81
C LEU A 474 -25.45 -8.99 15.93
N SER A 475 -26.43 -9.86 15.64
CA SER A 475 -27.25 -10.59 16.63
C SER A 475 -27.85 -11.85 15.96
N ASP A 476 -27.68 -13.02 16.57
CA ASP A 476 -28.33 -14.27 16.12
C ASP A 476 -29.86 -14.25 16.37
N PRO A 477 -30.66 -14.98 15.58
CA PRO A 477 -32.12 -14.95 15.68
C PRO A 477 -32.67 -15.95 16.72
N LEU A 478 -33.75 -15.55 17.40
CA LEU A 478 -34.67 -16.48 18.07
C LEU A 478 -36.08 -16.37 17.46
N SER A 479 -36.75 -17.52 17.35
CA SER A 479 -38.16 -17.76 16.97
C SER A 479 -39.16 -16.84 17.72
N THR A 480 -40.39 -16.51 17.28
CA THR A 480 -41.48 -17.42 16.84
C THR A 480 -42.73 -16.69 16.25
N GLN A 481 -43.41 -17.32 15.27
CA GLN A 481 -44.85 -17.31 14.83
C GLN A 481 -45.72 -16.04 14.56
N GLU A 482 -46.45 -16.12 13.42
CA GLU A 482 -47.90 -15.79 13.15
C GLU A 482 -48.42 -14.32 13.26
N SER A 483 -49.39 -13.82 12.47
CA SER A 483 -50.28 -14.37 11.40
C SER A 483 -50.86 -13.27 10.45
N THR A 484 -51.56 -13.66 9.37
CA THR A 484 -52.20 -12.87 8.27
C THR A 484 -53.62 -12.30 8.62
N PRO A 485 -54.47 -11.67 7.72
CA PRO A 485 -54.35 -11.18 6.32
C PRO A 485 -54.95 -9.75 5.98
N THR A 486 -54.90 -9.39 4.67
CA THR A 486 -55.57 -8.37 3.78
C THR A 486 -57.08 -8.03 3.98
N PRO A 487 -57.75 -6.98 3.34
CA PRO A 487 -57.66 -6.62 1.88
C PRO A 487 -58.06 -5.20 1.28
N SER A 488 -57.59 -4.96 0.03
CA SER A 488 -58.25 -4.41 -1.20
C SER A 488 -58.94 -3.01 -1.39
N ASN A 489 -58.42 -2.23 -2.39
CA ASN A 489 -59.11 -1.50 -3.51
C ASN A 489 -60.07 -0.29 -3.29
N PRO A 490 -60.47 0.50 -4.34
CA PRO A 490 -59.74 1.00 -5.54
C PRO A 490 -60.08 2.48 -5.99
N ASN A 491 -59.43 2.95 -7.07
CA ASN A 491 -59.87 3.93 -8.12
C ASN A 491 -60.52 5.30 -7.80
N TYR A 492 -60.00 6.36 -8.44
CA TYR A 492 -60.78 7.29 -9.28
C TYR A 492 -59.90 7.88 -10.42
N ASN A 493 -60.54 8.37 -11.49
CA ASN A 493 -59.93 8.75 -12.77
C ASN A 493 -60.67 9.99 -13.36
N TYR A 494 -60.23 10.49 -14.54
CA TYR A 494 -60.72 11.64 -15.35
C TYR A 494 -60.14 13.04 -15.03
N ASP A 495 -59.85 13.95 -15.99
CA ASP A 495 -59.60 13.85 -17.46
C ASP A 495 -59.16 15.23 -18.06
N GLN A 496 -58.82 15.23 -19.36
CA GLN A 496 -58.74 16.35 -20.33
C GLN A 496 -57.51 17.29 -20.30
N ASN A 497 -57.08 17.88 -21.43
CA ASN A 497 -56.89 17.43 -22.83
C ASN A 497 -56.30 18.60 -23.66
N LEU A 498 -55.43 18.35 -24.64
CA LEU A 498 -55.48 18.90 -26.04
C LEU A 498 -54.17 18.65 -26.83
N PHE A 499 -54.33 17.99 -28.00
CA PHE A 499 -53.57 17.99 -29.29
C PHE A 499 -52.11 18.51 -29.38
N THR A 500 -51.21 17.88 -30.15
CA THR A 500 -51.35 17.53 -31.59
C THR A 500 -50.64 16.23 -32.05
N GLN A 501 -51.03 15.72 -33.22
CA GLN A 501 -50.51 14.50 -33.87
C GLN A 501 -49.24 14.76 -34.71
N HIS A 502 -48.34 13.75 -34.80
CA HIS A 502 -47.88 13.20 -36.10
C HIS A 502 -47.16 11.85 -35.93
N GLN A 503 -46.96 11.13 -37.04
CA GLN A 503 -46.67 9.69 -37.09
C GLN A 503 -45.16 9.35 -37.07
N GLN A 504 -44.84 8.17 -36.56
CA GLN A 504 -43.60 7.40 -36.82
C GLN A 504 -43.53 6.97 -38.31
N PRO A 505 -42.35 6.67 -38.93
CA PRO A 505 -41.49 5.56 -38.46
C PRO A 505 -39.96 5.55 -38.76
N HIS A 506 -39.32 4.50 -38.23
CA HIS A 506 -38.02 3.87 -38.57
C HIS A 506 -36.68 4.44 -38.05
N LEU A 507 -35.88 3.51 -37.51
CA LEU A 507 -34.47 3.62 -37.08
C LEU A 507 -33.70 2.42 -37.71
N PRO A 508 -32.60 2.64 -38.47
CA PRO A 508 -31.80 1.55 -39.00
C PRO A 508 -30.64 1.15 -38.07
N LEU A 509 -30.42 -0.16 -37.93
CA LEU A 509 -29.26 -0.76 -37.29
C LEU A 509 -28.00 -0.60 -38.16
N TYR A 510 -26.88 -0.18 -37.58
CA TYR A 510 -25.59 -0.17 -38.28
C TYR A 510 -24.92 -1.55 -38.26
N MET A 511 -24.61 -2.07 -39.45
CA MET A 511 -23.85 -3.30 -39.67
C MET A 511 -22.41 -2.97 -40.07
N HIS A 512 -21.45 -3.80 -39.63
CA HIS A 512 -20.05 -3.71 -40.07
C HIS A 512 -19.91 -4.08 -41.56
N PRO A 513 -19.08 -3.34 -42.34
CA PRO A 513 -18.75 -3.74 -43.70
C PRO A 513 -17.65 -4.82 -43.71
N ALA A 514 -17.89 -5.89 -44.45
CA ALA A 514 -16.88 -6.88 -44.79
C ALA A 514 -16.07 -6.42 -46.02
N SER A 515 -14.75 -6.64 -46.01
CA SER A 515 -13.89 -6.49 -47.18
C SER A 515 -13.41 -7.87 -47.65
N ARG A 516 -13.85 -8.29 -48.84
CA ARG A 516 -13.32 -9.48 -49.54
C ARG A 516 -12.25 -9.07 -50.53
N LEU A 517 -11.12 -9.80 -50.51
CA LEU A 517 -10.20 -10.15 -51.62
C LEU A 517 -9.04 -10.91 -50.95
N GLY A 518 -8.66 -12.14 -51.31
CA GLY A 518 -9.17 -13.05 -52.34
C GLY A 518 -8.01 -13.83 -52.98
N TYR A 519 -7.59 -14.95 -52.39
CA TYR A 519 -6.68 -15.91 -53.03
C TYR A 519 -7.05 -17.36 -52.70
N PHE A 520 -6.94 -18.22 -53.70
CA PHE A 520 -7.24 -19.66 -53.65
C PHE A 520 -6.14 -20.45 -52.93
N ASN A 521 -6.53 -21.54 -52.26
CA ASN A 521 -5.70 -22.74 -52.18
C ASN A 521 -6.59 -23.99 -52.13
N PRO A 522 -6.46 -24.96 -53.06
CA PRO A 522 -7.19 -26.23 -53.01
C PRO A 522 -6.51 -27.26 -52.09
N TYR A 523 -7.09 -28.47 -52.06
CA TYR A 523 -6.70 -29.71 -51.38
C TYR A 523 -7.30 -29.98 -49.99
N LEU A 524 -8.10 -31.06 -49.94
CA LEU A 524 -8.59 -31.71 -48.72
C LEU A 524 -7.48 -32.49 -48.00
N PRO A 525 -7.63 -32.77 -46.69
CA PRO A 525 -6.72 -33.64 -45.95
C PRO A 525 -6.98 -35.13 -46.27
N GLN A 526 -5.91 -35.92 -46.32
CA GLN A 526 -5.95 -37.38 -46.44
C GLN A 526 -5.45 -38.01 -45.12
N ALA A 527 -6.18 -39.02 -44.62
CA ALA A 527 -5.90 -39.64 -43.33
C ALA A 527 -4.84 -40.75 -43.41
N PHE A 528 -3.91 -40.79 -42.45
CA PHE A 528 -3.05 -41.96 -42.19
C PHE A 528 -2.70 -42.11 -40.70
N HIS A 529 -2.89 -43.33 -40.20
CA HIS A 529 -2.27 -43.93 -39.00
C HIS A 529 -1.31 -45.06 -39.50
N PRO A 530 -0.50 -45.77 -38.67
CA PRO A 530 -0.07 -45.58 -37.27
C PRO A 530 1.46 -45.78 -36.99
N LEU A 531 1.97 -45.29 -35.82
CA LEU A 531 3.00 -45.90 -34.89
C LEU A 531 4.37 -46.48 -35.40
N PRO A 532 5.32 -46.93 -34.54
CA PRO A 532 5.69 -46.56 -33.15
C PRO A 532 7.21 -46.30 -32.93
N SER A 533 7.60 -45.69 -31.79
CA SER A 533 8.74 -46.07 -30.92
C SER A 533 8.83 -45.11 -29.72
N ARG A 534 9.01 -45.42 -28.42
CA ARG A 534 9.66 -46.48 -27.60
C ARG A 534 10.69 -45.80 -26.67
N MET A 535 10.34 -45.59 -25.39
CA MET A 535 11.24 -45.57 -24.21
C MET A 535 10.38 -45.46 -22.92
N THR A 536 10.07 -46.60 -22.29
CA THR A 536 10.68 -47.11 -21.03
C THR A 536 10.27 -46.37 -19.75
N PHE A 537 9.30 -46.95 -19.03
CA PHE A 537 8.95 -46.62 -17.65
C PHE A 537 9.93 -47.25 -16.65
N ALA A 538 10.28 -46.51 -15.58
CA ALA A 538 10.92 -47.05 -14.39
C ALA A 538 9.86 -47.53 -13.36
N LYS A 539 10.16 -48.60 -12.64
CA LYS A 539 9.28 -49.21 -11.61
C LYS A 539 9.52 -48.62 -10.21
N PRO A 540 8.54 -48.70 -9.28
CA PRO A 540 8.68 -48.25 -7.90
C PRO A 540 9.47 -49.23 -7.01
N ILE A 541 9.97 -48.74 -5.87
CA ILE A 541 10.71 -49.46 -4.83
C ILE A 541 10.07 -49.12 -3.45
N PRO A 542 10.07 -50.02 -2.44
CA PRO A 542 8.84 -50.32 -1.71
C PRO A 542 8.78 -49.82 -0.24
N GLU A 543 7.64 -50.13 0.39
CA GLU A 543 7.26 -49.89 1.78
C GLU A 543 8.20 -50.55 2.81
N ILE A 544 8.23 -49.97 4.02
CA ILE A 544 8.91 -50.51 5.22
C ILE A 544 7.86 -50.64 6.35
N PRO A 545 7.80 -51.79 7.07
CA PRO A 545 6.74 -52.07 8.03
C PRO A 545 6.93 -51.40 9.41
N PRO A 546 5.88 -51.34 10.25
CA PRO A 546 5.95 -50.73 11.58
C PRO A 546 6.55 -51.69 12.63
N THR A 547 7.28 -51.14 13.60
CA THR A 547 7.77 -51.88 14.77
C THR A 547 7.18 -51.29 16.05
N ALA A 548 6.56 -52.15 16.88
CA ALA A 548 6.00 -51.77 18.16
C ALA A 548 6.94 -52.18 19.32
N ALA A 549 7.03 -51.34 20.37
CA ALA A 549 7.56 -51.72 21.67
C ALA A 549 6.98 -50.87 22.81
N ALA A 550 6.60 -51.55 23.90
CA ALA A 550 6.22 -51.03 25.22
C ALA A 550 6.78 -52.02 26.27
N LEU A 551 6.79 -51.80 27.60
CA LEU A 551 6.02 -50.95 28.51
C LEU A 551 6.91 -50.50 29.68
N SER A 552 6.68 -49.32 30.26
CA SER A 552 6.76 -49.20 31.74
C SER A 552 6.11 -47.93 32.30
N HIS A 553 5.35 -48.12 33.38
CA HIS A 553 4.59 -47.12 34.14
C HIS A 553 5.42 -46.38 35.22
N ALA A 554 4.73 -45.45 35.89
CA ALA A 554 4.95 -44.92 37.26
C ALA A 554 5.81 -43.65 37.37
N SER A 555 5.62 -42.76 38.36
CA SER A 555 4.45 -42.43 39.21
C SER A 555 4.71 -41.09 39.90
N ILE A 556 3.66 -40.41 40.36
CA ILE A 556 3.76 -39.14 41.14
C ILE A 556 4.46 -39.38 42.49
N PRO A 557 5.26 -38.41 42.98
CA PRO A 557 4.99 -37.93 44.34
C PRO A 557 5.10 -36.39 44.49
N THR A 558 4.08 -35.80 45.12
CA THR A 558 4.15 -34.53 45.85
C THR A 558 4.96 -34.70 47.14
N PRO A 559 5.67 -33.66 47.58
CA PRO A 559 5.47 -33.11 48.93
C PRO A 559 5.36 -31.57 48.90
N SER A 560 4.41 -30.92 49.58
CA SER A 560 4.25 -30.78 51.06
C SER A 560 5.18 -29.72 51.68
N PHE A 561 4.55 -28.69 52.27
CA PHE A 561 5.16 -27.58 53.02
C PHE A 561 6.03 -28.03 54.22
N PRO A 562 6.80 -27.08 54.79
CA PRO A 562 6.60 -26.84 56.22
C PRO A 562 6.24 -25.38 56.59
N TYR A 563 5.41 -25.30 57.63
CA TYR A 563 5.03 -24.12 58.42
C TYR A 563 6.22 -23.49 59.18
N SER A 564 6.20 -22.16 59.39
CA SER A 564 5.84 -21.58 60.71
C SER A 564 6.19 -20.09 60.89
N ARG A 565 5.18 -19.34 61.40
CA ARG A 565 5.24 -18.29 62.46
C ARG A 565 6.18 -17.08 62.27
N ALA A 566 5.91 -15.91 62.87
CA ALA A 566 4.70 -15.25 63.40
C ALA A 566 5.13 -13.85 63.89
N ARG A 567 4.16 -13.00 64.27
CA ARG A 567 4.30 -11.75 65.03
C ARG A 567 4.90 -10.53 64.30
N ASP A 568 4.51 -9.31 64.63
CA ASP A 568 3.30 -8.83 65.34
C ASP A 568 3.09 -7.33 65.06
N ASN A 569 1.82 -6.89 65.19
CA ASN A 569 1.36 -5.57 65.65
C ASN A 569 1.88 -4.26 65.03
N GLY A 570 0.96 -3.31 64.78
CA GLY A 570 1.37 -1.91 64.63
C GLY A 570 0.37 -0.85 64.17
N ILE A 571 -0.91 -0.93 64.55
CA ILE A 571 -1.83 0.20 64.85
C ILE A 571 -1.42 1.58 64.25
N ASN A 572 -1.98 2.04 63.13
CA ASN A 572 -3.27 2.76 62.98
C ASN A 572 -3.23 4.28 63.29
N SER A 573 -4.11 5.03 62.61
CA SER A 573 -4.62 6.39 62.95
C SER A 573 -4.01 7.64 62.29
N ASN A 574 -4.70 8.09 61.23
CA ASN A 574 -5.41 9.39 61.15
C ASN A 574 -4.69 10.74 61.01
N ASN A 575 -5.22 11.50 60.02
CA ASN A 575 -5.54 12.94 60.05
C ASN A 575 -4.38 13.97 60.07
N SER A 576 -4.53 15.20 59.57
CA SER A 576 -5.44 15.87 58.60
C SER A 576 -4.97 17.35 58.43
N VAL A 577 -5.62 18.17 57.59
CA VAL A 577 -5.58 19.67 57.64
C VAL A 577 -4.18 20.30 57.34
N SER A 578 -3.82 20.72 56.12
CA SER A 578 -4.33 21.79 55.22
C SER A 578 -3.68 23.17 55.37
N SER A 579 -3.37 23.80 54.22
CA SER A 579 -3.09 25.25 54.02
C SER A 579 -1.82 25.80 54.71
N SER A 580 -1.07 26.76 54.17
CA SER A 580 -1.47 27.95 53.40
C SER A 580 -0.20 28.66 52.89
N SER A 581 -0.30 29.39 51.76
CA SER A 581 0.39 30.69 51.52
C SER A 581 1.94 30.78 51.56
N ASN A 582 2.62 31.66 50.80
CA ASN A 582 2.33 32.49 49.63
C ASN A 582 3.67 33.11 49.15
N ARG A 583 3.70 33.68 47.94
CA ARG A 583 4.60 34.82 47.55
C ARG A 583 6.14 34.59 47.54
N THR A 584 6.95 35.38 46.84
CA THR A 584 6.91 35.96 45.46
C THR A 584 8.32 36.46 45.13
N VAL A 585 8.72 36.43 43.84
CA VAL A 585 9.52 37.47 43.14
C VAL A 585 10.86 37.92 43.78
N SER A 586 11.99 37.66 43.10
CA SER A 586 12.90 38.70 42.55
C SER A 586 14.22 38.14 41.98
N LEU A 587 14.50 38.46 40.72
CA LEU A 587 15.85 38.60 40.13
C LEU A 587 16.54 39.85 40.74
N PRO A 588 17.89 40.01 40.79
CA PRO A 588 18.67 40.26 39.56
C PRO A 588 20.16 39.83 39.48
N THR A 589 20.58 39.64 38.22
CA THR A 589 21.86 39.95 37.55
C THR A 589 23.12 40.39 38.34
N SER A 590 24.28 39.81 37.99
CA SER A 590 25.38 40.44 37.19
C SER A 590 26.75 39.74 37.46
N ARG A 591 27.46 39.23 36.43
CA ARG A 591 28.57 39.80 35.61
C ARG A 591 30.00 39.47 36.14
N ILE A 592 31.00 39.72 35.26
CA ILE A 592 32.48 39.79 35.47
C ILE A 592 33.21 38.46 35.13
N ILE A 593 33.78 38.29 33.91
CA ILE A 593 35.11 38.75 33.38
C ILE A 593 36.23 37.82 33.90
N SER A 594 36.61 36.76 33.18
CA SER A 594 37.63 36.66 32.10
C SER A 594 39.10 36.67 32.57
N PHE A 595 39.92 35.70 32.14
CA PHE A 595 41.16 35.91 31.35
C PHE A 595 41.81 34.57 30.94
N SER A 596 42.92 34.63 30.19
CA SER A 596 43.43 33.61 29.28
C SER A 596 44.87 33.15 29.56
N ASN A 597 45.18 31.88 29.23
CA ASN A 597 46.36 31.39 28.45
C ASN A 597 46.93 30.05 28.95
N GLY A 598 47.57 29.30 28.04
CA GLY A 598 48.81 28.58 28.36
C GLY A 598 48.79 27.05 28.43
N GLN A 599 48.74 26.40 27.26
CA GLN A 599 49.53 25.22 26.85
C GLN A 599 49.60 23.88 27.66
N GLU A 600 49.52 22.81 26.86
CA GLU A 600 50.26 21.53 26.91
C GLU A 600 49.67 20.20 27.46
N GLN A 601 49.77 19.21 26.56
CA GLN A 601 49.99 17.76 26.70
C GLN A 601 48.93 16.81 27.31
N GLN A 602 48.28 16.09 26.38
CA GLN A 602 48.00 14.64 26.34
C GLN A 602 47.34 13.90 27.54
N ALA A 603 46.05 13.56 27.36
CA ALA A 603 45.34 12.29 27.68
C ALA A 603 45.48 11.64 29.09
N PRO A 604 44.37 11.24 29.76
CA PRO A 604 43.46 10.24 29.18
C PRO A 604 41.94 10.33 29.51
N SER A 605 41.17 9.51 28.80
CA SER A 605 39.82 8.96 29.10
C SER A 605 38.94 9.54 30.22
N SER A 606 37.72 10.01 29.86
CA SER A 606 36.45 9.43 30.38
C SER A 606 35.17 10.01 29.75
N GLN A 607 34.21 9.10 29.52
CA GLN A 607 32.75 9.22 29.58
C GLN A 607 32.00 10.56 29.33
N GLY A 608 31.06 10.52 28.37
CA GLY A 608 29.64 10.68 28.72
C GLY A 608 28.99 12.08 28.67
N ALA A 609 28.53 12.49 27.47
CA ALA A 609 27.42 13.46 27.33
C ALA A 609 26.52 13.06 26.16
N GLY A 610 25.20 13.03 26.38
CA GLY A 610 24.26 12.33 25.49
C GLY A 610 23.93 13.03 24.17
N GLU A 611 24.05 12.31 23.06
CA GLU A 611 23.48 12.73 21.77
C GLU A 611 21.95 12.51 21.72
N ARG A 612 21.23 13.50 21.17
CA ARG A 612 19.80 13.39 20.87
C ARG A 612 19.58 12.43 19.69
N PRO A 613 18.60 11.51 19.74
CA PRO A 613 18.41 10.51 18.68
C PRO A 613 17.94 11.15 17.36
N LYS A 614 18.86 11.32 16.42
CA LYS A 614 18.53 11.57 15.00
C LYS A 614 17.88 10.31 14.43
N TRP A 615 16.60 10.40 14.09
CA TRP A 615 15.86 9.36 13.38
C TRP A 615 16.60 8.96 12.08
N ARG A 616 17.18 7.76 12.07
CA ARG A 616 17.50 7.03 10.83
C ARG A 616 16.32 6.11 10.52
N GLY A 617 15.94 6.01 9.24
CA GLY A 617 14.91 5.07 8.81
C GLY A 617 15.28 3.61 9.10
N PRO A 618 14.31 2.68 9.09
CA PRO A 618 14.55 1.29 9.47
C PRO A 618 15.61 0.63 8.57
N PRO A 619 16.65 0.00 9.14
CA PRO A 619 17.62 -0.75 8.36
C PRO A 619 16.96 -2.01 7.78
N SER A 620 17.28 -2.33 6.53
CA SER A 620 16.86 -3.58 5.90
C SER A 620 17.60 -4.77 6.54
N ARG A 621 17.00 -5.37 7.57
CA ARG A 621 17.52 -6.61 8.15
C ARG A 621 17.14 -7.80 7.28
N ARG A 622 18.17 -8.38 6.69
CA ARG A 622 18.15 -9.59 5.87
C ARG A 622 17.89 -10.80 6.78
N TRP A 623 16.79 -11.53 6.58
CA TRP A 623 16.70 -12.89 7.10
C TRP A 623 17.66 -13.78 6.32
N VAL A 624 18.49 -14.52 7.04
CA VAL A 624 19.33 -15.58 6.47
C VAL A 624 18.66 -16.89 6.85
N SER A 625 18.02 -17.54 5.89
CA SER A 625 17.67 -18.96 6.05
C SER A 625 18.96 -19.76 5.99
N ALA A 626 19.35 -20.33 7.12
CA ALA A 626 20.29 -21.43 7.16
C ALA A 626 19.47 -22.72 7.23
N HIS A 627 19.59 -23.58 6.22
CA HIS A 627 19.30 -25.00 6.35
C HIS A 627 20.20 -25.79 5.40
N HIS A 628 20.84 -26.80 6.00
CA HIS A 628 21.21 -28.04 5.32
C HIS A 628 19.94 -28.86 5.06
#